data_AF-A0A7M1S3T6-F1
#
_entry.id   AF-A0A7M1S3T6-F1
#
_cell.length_a   1.000
_cell.length_b   1.000
_cell.length_c   1.000
_cell.angle_alpha   90.00
_cell.angle_beta   90.00
_cell.angle_gamma   90.00
#
_symmetry.space_group_name_H-M   'P 1'
#
loop_
_entity.id
_entity.type
_entity.pdbx_description
1 polymer ?
#
loop_
_entity_poly.entity_id
_entity_poly.type
_entity_poly.pdbx_seq_one_letter_code
_entity_poly.pdbx_strand_id
1 'polypeptide(L)'
;MIRAGEGRYSVMLHAYRIGNDRLIVITGGEEAHIGSATLIEERGHMQTLSKNGHKDYLVSEKMANLIYDTIGSDLLVICGIHIDNASKEEIDVLVDNAQMCVNIFLKENNDN
;
A
#
# COMPACT_ATOMS: atom_id res chain seq x y z
N MET A 1 -11.05 6.22 4.99
CA MET A 1 -10.79 5.38 3.81
C MET A 1 -10.53 6.33 2.66
N ILE A 2 -9.39 6.16 1.99
CA ILE A 2 -8.95 7.00 0.87
C ILE A 2 -9.07 6.16 -0.39
N ARG A 3 -9.46 6.79 -1.51
CA ARG A 3 -9.62 6.11 -2.79
C ARG A 3 -9.02 6.93 -3.92
N ALA A 4 -8.39 6.24 -4.88
CA ALA A 4 -7.91 6.81 -6.14
C ALA A 4 -8.28 5.87 -7.30
N GLY A 5 -8.48 6.45 -8.49
CA GLY A 5 -8.88 5.71 -9.68
C GLY A 5 -10.35 5.29 -9.71
N GLU A 6 -10.76 4.73 -10.84
CA GLU A 6 -12.14 4.30 -11.11
C GLU A 6 -12.16 2.95 -11.82
N GLY A 7 -13.32 2.27 -11.77
CA GLY A 7 -13.51 0.96 -12.38
C GLY A 7 -12.46 -0.05 -11.92
N ARG A 8 -11.90 -0.81 -12.87
CA ARG A 8 -10.87 -1.82 -12.62
C ARG A 8 -9.53 -1.26 -12.14
N TYR A 9 -9.33 0.06 -12.18
CA TYR A 9 -8.11 0.72 -11.69
C TYR A 9 -8.26 1.34 -10.30
N SER A 10 -9.42 1.13 -9.66
CA SER A 10 -9.71 1.67 -8.33
C SER A 10 -8.77 1.05 -7.28
N VAL A 11 -8.11 1.90 -6.51
CA VAL A 11 -7.30 1.53 -5.34
C VAL A 11 -7.86 2.21 -4.10
N MET A 12 -7.91 1.49 -3.00
CA MET A 12 -8.38 1.94 -1.69
C MET A 12 -7.29 1.75 -0.65
N LEU A 13 -7.18 2.72 0.25
CA LEU A 13 -6.30 2.68 1.41
C LEU A 13 -7.12 2.82 2.68
N HIS A 14 -6.93 1.85 3.59
CA HIS A 14 -7.38 1.92 4.96
C HIS A 14 -6.16 2.06 5.87
N ALA A 15 -6.23 3.01 6.80
CA ALA A 15 -5.20 3.24 7.79
C ALA A 15 -5.77 2.99 9.18
N TYR A 16 -5.02 2.25 9.98
CA TYR A 16 -5.33 1.94 11.36
C TYR A 16 -4.13 2.30 12.23
N ARG A 17 -4.40 2.87 13.40
CA ARG A 17 -3.38 3.16 14.40
C ARG A 17 -3.33 2.02 15.40
N ILE A 18 -2.15 1.42 15.58
CA ILE A 18 -1.90 0.35 16.54
C ILE A 18 -0.91 0.89 17.59
N GLY A 19 -1.43 1.50 18.65
CA GLY A 19 -0.57 2.25 19.58
C GLY A 19 0.18 3.39 18.88
N ASN A 20 1.50 3.30 18.78
CA ASN A 20 2.33 4.25 18.05
C ASN A 20 2.54 3.87 16.57
N ASP A 21 2.23 2.62 16.22
CA ASP A 21 2.52 2.05 14.92
C ASP A 21 1.38 2.31 13.94
N ARG A 22 1.60 1.97 12.67
CA ARG A 22 0.59 2.06 11.62
C ARG A 22 0.36 0.70 10.98
N LEU A 23 -0.92 0.38 10.75
CA LEU A 23 -1.33 -0.66 9.83
C LEU A 23 -2.01 0.00 8.64
N ILE A 24 -1.46 -0.25 7.45
CA ILE A 24 -1.97 0.28 6.20
C ILE A 24 -2.41 -0.90 5.33
N VAL A 25 -3.65 -0.87 4.86
CA VAL A 25 -4.20 -1.90 3.99
C VAL A 25 -4.53 -1.26 2.64
N ILE A 26 -3.81 -1.69 1.61
CA ILE A 26 -3.95 -1.20 0.23
C ILE A 26 -4.56 -2.33 -0.60
N THR A 27 -5.75 -2.10 -1.12
CA THR A 27 -6.48 -3.09 -1.93
C THR A 27 -7.11 -2.42 -3.12
N GLY A 28 -7.50 -3.18 -4.13
CA GLY A 28 -8.12 -2.59 -5.31
C GLY A 28 -8.16 -3.55 -6.49
N GLY A 29 -8.33 -2.97 -7.66
CA GLY A 29 -8.56 -3.73 -8.87
C GLY A 29 -9.99 -4.22 -8.97
N GLU A 30 -10.15 -5.36 -9.61
CA GLU A 30 -11.43 -6.07 -9.81
C GLU A 30 -11.75 -6.97 -8.61
N GLU A 31 -10.72 -7.50 -7.95
CA GLU A 31 -10.85 -8.33 -6.74
C GLU A 31 -9.78 -7.93 -5.71
N ALA A 32 -10.20 -7.72 -4.46
CA ALA A 32 -9.29 -7.50 -3.35
C ALA A 32 -8.87 -8.84 -2.72
N HIS A 33 -7.59 -9.01 -2.46
CA HIS A 33 -7.03 -10.18 -1.78
C HIS A 33 -5.93 -9.77 -0.79
N ILE A 34 -5.28 -10.75 -0.16
CA ILE A 34 -4.01 -10.55 0.54
C ILE A 34 -2.92 -11.17 -0.32
N GLY A 35 -2.08 -10.33 -0.91
CA GLY A 35 -0.98 -10.71 -1.79
C GLY A 35 0.39 -10.57 -1.12
N SER A 36 0.55 -9.56 -0.27
CA SER A 36 1.76 -9.34 0.51
C SER A 36 1.50 -8.63 1.84
N ALA A 37 2.46 -8.74 2.75
CA ALA A 37 2.56 -7.95 3.97
C ALA A 37 4.02 -7.52 4.16
N THR A 38 4.27 -6.22 4.21
CA THR A 38 5.61 -5.64 4.42
C THR A 38 5.64 -4.90 5.74
N LEU A 39 6.49 -5.35 6.66
CA LEU A 39 6.82 -4.67 7.91
C LEU A 39 8.08 -3.83 7.69
N ILE A 40 8.07 -2.59 8.18
CA ILE A 40 9.26 -1.75 8.30
C ILE A 40 9.37 -1.25 9.75
N GLU A 41 10.49 -1.54 10.39
CA GLU A 41 10.78 -1.28 11.81
C GLU A 41 12.26 -0.91 12.03
N GLU A 42 12.70 -0.74 13.28
CA GLU A 42 14.13 -0.68 13.65
C GLU A 42 15.01 0.25 12.79
N ARG A 43 14.58 1.50 12.56
CA ARG A 43 15.28 2.48 11.70
C ARG A 43 15.39 2.06 10.22
N GLY A 44 14.36 1.39 9.70
CA GLY A 44 14.23 1.06 8.28
C GLY A 44 14.55 -0.39 7.93
N HIS A 45 14.64 -1.29 8.91
CA HIS A 45 14.69 -2.72 8.65
C HIS A 45 13.36 -3.17 8.05
N MET A 46 13.40 -3.70 6.82
CA MET A 46 12.22 -4.13 6.07
C MET A 46 12.17 -5.64 5.95
N GLN A 47 11.00 -6.22 6.21
CA GLN A 47 10.69 -7.63 6.03
C GLN A 47 9.38 -7.80 5.28
N THR A 48 9.35 -8.70 4.30
CA THR A 48 8.19 -8.90 3.43
C THR A 48 7.78 -10.36 3.38
N LEU A 49 6.49 -10.61 3.62
CA LEU A 49 5.82 -11.86 3.29
C LEU A 49 5.07 -11.67 1.97
N SER A 50 5.30 -12.55 0.99
CA SER A 50 4.57 -12.55 -0.28
C SER A 50 3.86 -13.88 -0.47
N LYS A 51 2.61 -13.84 -0.90
CA LYS A 51 1.85 -15.02 -1.31
C LYS A 51 2.48 -15.59 -2.58
N ASN A 52 2.64 -16.91 -2.65
CA ASN A 52 3.30 -17.57 -3.78
C ASN A 52 2.64 -17.21 -5.12
N GLY A 53 3.43 -16.79 -6.10
CA GLY A 53 2.95 -16.39 -7.43
C GLY A 53 2.40 -14.97 -7.52
N HIS A 54 2.31 -14.24 -6.41
CA HIS A 54 1.88 -12.83 -6.38
C HIS A 54 3.06 -11.86 -6.41
N LYS A 55 2.82 -10.66 -6.96
CA LYS A 55 3.80 -9.56 -7.04
C LYS A 55 3.36 -8.32 -6.27
N ASP A 56 2.33 -8.45 -5.44
CA ASP A 56 1.82 -7.37 -4.58
C ASP A 56 2.91 -6.78 -3.66
N TYR A 57 3.97 -7.56 -3.38
CA TYR A 57 5.12 -7.09 -2.61
C TYR A 57 5.80 -5.84 -3.18
N LEU A 58 5.80 -5.66 -4.51
CA LEU A 58 6.37 -4.48 -5.14
C LEU A 58 5.64 -3.20 -4.72
N VAL A 59 4.32 -3.31 -4.52
CA VAL A 59 3.49 -2.20 -4.06
C VAL A 59 3.67 -2.02 -2.55
N SER A 60 3.57 -3.09 -1.76
CA SER A 60 3.68 -2.97 -0.29
C SER A 60 5.04 -2.44 0.16
N GLU A 61 6.15 -2.87 -0.45
CA GLU A 61 7.50 -2.39 -0.15
C GLU A 61 7.69 -0.92 -0.54
N LYS A 62 7.23 -0.54 -1.73
CA LYS A 62 7.31 0.86 -2.18
C LYS A 62 6.54 1.77 -1.24
N MET A 63 5.28 1.43 -0.94
CA MET A 63 4.44 2.24 -0.07
C MET A 63 4.93 2.25 1.38
N ALA A 64 5.47 1.14 1.89
CA ALA A 64 6.05 1.07 3.22
C ALA A 64 7.21 2.07 3.38
N ASN A 65 8.15 2.10 2.43
CA ASN A 65 9.26 3.07 2.46
C ASN A 65 8.75 4.51 2.50
N LEU A 66 7.84 4.88 1.59
CA LEU A 66 7.34 6.25 1.49
C LEU A 66 6.64 6.74 2.76
N ILE A 67 5.85 5.86 3.37
CA ILE A 67 5.14 6.19 4.61
C ILE A 67 6.14 6.27 5.77
N TYR A 68 7.06 5.31 5.88
CA TYR A 68 8.06 5.28 6.95
C TYR A 68 8.99 6.49 6.90
N ASP A 69 9.46 6.89 5.72
CA ASP A 69 10.32 8.07 5.51
C ASP A 69 9.63 9.37 5.96
N THR A 70 8.30 9.40 5.96
CA THR A 70 7.52 10.58 6.35
C THR A 70 7.13 10.56 7.83
N ILE A 71 6.66 9.41 8.34
CA ILE A 71 6.09 9.31 9.71
C ILE A 71 7.16 8.92 10.74
N GLY A 72 8.16 8.14 10.35
CA GLY A 72 9.26 7.71 11.23
C GLY A 72 8.85 6.73 12.34
N SER A 73 7.73 6.02 12.19
CA SER A 73 7.24 5.00 13.12
C SER A 73 7.07 3.65 12.42
N ASP A 74 7.14 2.57 13.21
CA ASP A 74 6.95 1.21 12.70
C ASP A 74 5.60 1.04 11.99
N LEU A 75 5.63 0.28 10.90
CA LEU A 75 4.54 0.22 9.95
C LEU A 75 4.43 -1.17 9.32
N LEU A 76 3.20 -1.69 9.28
CA LEU A 76 2.83 -2.85 8.48
C LEU A 76 1.95 -2.41 7.30
N VAL A 77 2.38 -2.73 6.07
CA VAL A 77 1.59 -2.53 4.85
C VAL A 77 1.12 -3.88 4.32
N ILE A 78 -0.19 -4.09 4.27
CA ILE A 78 -0.82 -5.23 3.58
C ILE A 78 -1.25 -4.77 2.20
N CYS A 79 -0.90 -5.52 1.15
CA CYS A 79 -1.31 -5.22 -0.21
C CYS A 79 -1.98 -6.41 -0.90
N GLY A 80 -3.02 -6.14 -1.68
CA GLY A 80 -3.59 -7.09 -2.64
C GLY A 80 -4.49 -6.41 -3.65
N ILE A 81 -3.98 -6.29 -4.88
CA ILE A 81 -4.65 -5.63 -5.99
C ILE A 81 -4.70 -6.63 -7.16
N HIS A 82 -5.89 -7.02 -7.60
CA HIS A 82 -6.04 -7.96 -8.71
C HIS A 82 -6.70 -7.29 -9.92
N ILE A 83 -6.05 -7.39 -11.08
CA ILE A 83 -6.65 -7.14 -12.39
C ILE A 83 -6.38 -8.37 -13.24
N ASP A 84 -7.41 -8.91 -13.87
CA ASP A 84 -7.24 -10.06 -14.75
C ASP A 84 -6.50 -9.65 -16.03
N ASN A 85 -5.47 -10.44 -16.39
CA ASN A 85 -4.59 -10.22 -17.54
C ASN A 85 -4.06 -8.78 -17.68
N ALA A 86 -3.70 -8.15 -16.56
CA ALA A 86 -3.20 -6.77 -16.54
C ALA A 86 -1.99 -6.57 -17.46
N SER A 87 -2.08 -5.53 -18.30
CA SER A 87 -0.93 -5.01 -19.04
C SER A 87 0.06 -4.31 -18.10
N LYS A 88 1.28 -4.05 -18.59
CA LYS A 88 2.28 -3.31 -17.80
C LYS A 88 1.79 -1.89 -17.49
N GLU A 89 1.17 -1.24 -18.46
CA GLU A 89 0.60 0.10 -18.32
C GLU A 89 -0.52 0.13 -17.27
N GLU A 90 -1.37 -0.91 -17.22
CA GLU A 90 -2.40 -1.03 -16.19
C GLU A 90 -1.80 -1.21 -14.79
N ILE A 91 -0.72 -1.98 -14.66
CA ILE A 91 0.03 -2.12 -13.41
C ILE A 91 0.60 -0.77 -12.97
N ASP A 92 1.20 -0.01 -13.89
CA ASP A 92 1.77 1.31 -13.59
C ASP A 92 0.68 2.27 -13.09
N VAL A 93 -0.50 2.27 -13.72
CA VAL A 93 -1.67 3.06 -13.26
C VAL A 93 -2.10 2.66 -11.84
N LEU A 94 -2.14 1.37 -11.51
CA LEU A 94 -2.48 0.90 -10.17
C LEU A 94 -1.45 1.35 -9.13
N VAL A 95 -0.16 1.28 -9.47
CA VAL A 95 0.93 1.74 -8.60
C VAL A 95 0.80 3.25 -8.35
N ASP A 96 0.48 4.03 -9.38
CA ASP A 96 0.27 5.47 -9.26
C ASP A 96 -0.97 5.81 -8.42
N ASN A 97 -2.06 5.06 -8.56
CA ASN A 97 -3.25 5.22 -7.72
C ASN A 97 -2.97 4.85 -6.25
N ALA A 98 -2.20 3.80 -6.00
CA ALA A 98 -1.74 3.45 -4.65
C ALA A 98 -0.88 4.58 -4.05
N GLN A 99 0.06 5.13 -4.83
CA GLN A 99 0.88 6.27 -4.44
C GLN A 99 0.02 7.50 -4.12
N MET A 100 -1.00 7.78 -4.92
CA MET A 100 -1.92 8.89 -4.69
C MET A 100 -2.67 8.73 -3.37
N CYS A 101 -3.13 7.51 -3.05
CA CYS A 101 -3.77 7.22 -1.77
C CYS A 101 -2.81 7.47 -0.59
N VAL A 102 -1.55 7.03 -0.71
CA VAL A 102 -0.51 7.27 0.30
C VAL A 102 -0.23 8.77 0.46
N ASN A 103 -0.12 9.52 -0.63
CA ASN A 103 0.12 10.95 -0.58
C ASN A 103 -1.02 11.71 0.11
N ILE A 104 -2.28 11.32 -0.12
CA ILE A 104 -3.43 11.88 0.59
C ILE A 104 -3.35 11.54 2.08
N PHE A 105 -3.10 10.27 2.42
CA PHE A 105 -2.94 9.82 3.80
C PHE A 105 -1.86 10.62 4.55
N LEU A 106 -0.70 10.82 3.94
CA LEU A 106 0.40 11.57 4.56
C LEU A 106 0.06 13.05 4.75
N LYS A 107 -0.64 13.68 3.80
CA LYS A 107 -1.11 15.07 3.96
C LYS A 107 -2.05 15.22 5.15
N GLU A 108 -3.03 14.32 5.27
CA GLU A 108 -3.98 14.33 6.39
C GLU A 108 -3.31 14.09 7.77
N ASN A 109 -2.10 13.53 7.79
CA ASN A 109 -1.38 13.21 9.02
C ASN A 109 -0.21 14.17 9.32
N ASN A 110 0.13 15.09 8.42
CA ASN A 110 1.17 16.10 8.60
C ASN A 110 0.66 17.44 9.17
N ASP A 111 -0.66 17.62 9.27
CA ASP A 111 -1.30 18.86 9.79
C ASP A 111 -1.56 18.82 11.31
N ASN A 112 -0.86 17.96 12.07
CA ASN A 112 -0.95 17.89 13.55
C ASN A 112 0.35 18.31 14.24
#